data_AF-A0A966I0U1-F1
#
_entry.id   AF-A0A966I0U1-F1
#
_cell.length_a   1.000
_cell.length_b   1.000
_cell.length_c   1.000
_cell.angle_alpha   90.00
_cell.angle_beta   90.00
_cell.angle_gamma   90.00
#
_symmetry.space_group_name_H-M   'P 1'
#
loop_
_entity.id
_entity.type
_entity.pdbx_description
1 polymer ?
#
loop_
_entity_poly.entity_id
_entity_poly.type
_entity_poly.pdbx_seq_one_letter_code
_entity_poly.pdbx_strand_id
1 'polypeptide(L)' 'MNFQIRKQGTTKWSNVGTADRRTFETSEVPGGLYRVFTQPRKFKSGTTIEVVAIAKNAAGEIAYSKVRTFKITY' A
#
# COMPACT_ATOMS: atom_id res chain seq x y z
N MET A 1 4.25 3.29 -9.59
CA MET A 1 4.67 2.75 -8.26
C MET A 1 3.86 1.49 -7.95
N ASN A 2 4.46 0.40 -7.48
CA ASN A 2 3.71 -0.81 -7.10
C ASN A 2 3.47 -0.86 -5.59
N PHE A 3 2.31 -1.38 -5.17
CA PHE A 3 1.97 -1.53 -3.77
C PHE A 3 1.67 -2.99 -3.44
N GLN A 4 2.17 -3.43 -2.30
CA GLN A 4 1.93 -4.77 -1.79
C GLN A 4 1.48 -4.72 -0.35
N ILE A 5 0.64 -5.69 0.02
CA ILE A 5 0.17 -5.88 1.39
C ILE A 5 0.39 -7.31 1.84
N ARG A 6 0.49 -7.49 3.15
CA ARG A 6 0.46 -8.81 3.79
C ARG A 6 -0.22 -8.73 5.14
N LYS A 7 -0.63 -9.87 5.68
CA LYS A 7 -0.99 -9.95 7.10
C LYS A 7 0.30 -9.83 7.91
N GLN A 8 0.29 -9.02 8.97
CA GLN A 8 1.43 -8.88 9.86
C GLN A 8 1.93 -10.26 10.34
N GLY A 9 3.25 -10.47 10.28
CA GLY A 9 3.89 -11.73 10.65
C GLY A 9 3.88 -12.83 9.58
N THR A 10 3.24 -12.62 8.43
CA THR A 10 3.32 -13.56 7.30
C THR A 10 4.47 -13.21 6.35
N THR A 11 4.99 -14.19 5.62
CA THR A 11 6.07 -13.99 4.64
C THR A 11 5.55 -13.59 3.26
N LYS A 12 4.31 -13.96 2.92
CA LYS A 12 3.73 -13.77 1.58
C LYS A 12 3.16 -12.36 1.41
N TRP A 13 3.71 -11.63 0.44
CA TRP A 13 3.16 -10.37 -0.05
C TRP A 13 2.15 -10.59 -1.18
N SER A 14 1.11 -9.76 -1.19
CA SER A 14 0.07 -9.74 -2.21
C SER A 14 0.03 -8.36 -2.87
N ASN A 15 0.05 -8.33 -4.19
CA ASN A 15 -0.05 -7.09 -4.96
C ASN A 15 -1.47 -6.50 -4.82
N VAL A 16 -1.56 -5.20 -4.50
CA VAL A 16 -2.84 -4.47 -4.41
C VAL A 16 -3.05 -3.48 -5.55
N GLY A 17 -2.06 -3.34 -6.43
CA GLY A 17 -2.13 -2.52 -7.61
C GLY A 17 -0.94 -1.58 -7.77
N THR A 18 -1.06 -0.71 -8.75
CA THR A 18 -0.09 0.32 -9.08
C THR A 18 -0.75 1.69 -9.01
N ALA A 19 0.04 2.70 -8.69
CA ALA A 19 -0.34 4.10 -8.84
C ALA A 19 0.83 4.86 -9.48
N ASP A 20 0.56 5.51 -10.60
CA ASP A 20 1.58 6.25 -11.36
C ASP A 20 1.45 7.76 -11.17
N ARG A 21 0.26 8.22 -10.77
CA ARG A 21 -0.03 9.63 -10.50
C ARG A 21 -0.17 9.88 -9.01
N ARG A 22 0.31 11.05 -8.59
CA ARG A 22 0.07 11.57 -7.25
C ARG A 22 -1.32 12.19 -7.17
N THR A 23 -1.92 12.16 -5.99
CA THR A 23 -3.22 12.74 -5.70
C THR A 23 -3.14 14.26 -5.78
N PHE A 24 -4.23 14.89 -6.23
CA PHE A 24 -4.44 16.32 -6.00
C PHE A 24 -4.91 16.54 -4.58
N GLU A 25 -4.62 17.73 -4.05
CA GLU A 25 -5.13 18.15 -2.75
C GLU A 25 -6.62 18.51 -2.87
N THR A 26 -7.41 18.04 -1.93
CA THR A 26 -8.82 18.44 -1.76
C THR A 26 -9.09 18.72 -0.29
N SER A 27 -10.28 19.22 0.04
CA SER A 27 -10.72 19.42 1.42
C SER A 27 -10.71 18.15 2.28
N GLU A 28 -10.75 16.96 1.66
CA GLU A 28 -10.83 15.68 2.36
C GLU A 28 -9.48 14.97 2.43
N VAL A 29 -8.54 15.32 1.54
CA VAL A 29 -7.33 14.54 1.34
C VAL A 29 -6.11 15.37 0.93
N PRO A 30 -4.93 15.12 1.55
CA PRO A 30 -3.68 15.73 1.10
C PRO A 30 -3.30 15.33 -0.33
N GLY A 31 -2.71 16.28 -1.06
CA GLY A 31 -2.13 16.08 -2.38
C GLY A 31 -0.72 15.52 -2.34
N GLY A 32 -0.14 15.22 -3.51
CA GLY A 32 1.25 14.79 -3.64
C GLY A 32 1.53 13.35 -3.20
N LEU A 33 0.51 12.57 -2.82
CA LEU A 33 0.63 11.20 -2.34
C LEU A 33 0.19 10.19 -3.39
N TYR A 34 0.62 8.93 -3.25
CA TYR A 34 0.08 7.83 -4.05
C TYR A 34 -1.01 7.10 -3.24
N ARG A 35 -2.06 6.62 -3.90
CA ARG A 35 -3.12 5.84 -3.27
C ARG A 35 -3.40 4.54 -4.03
N VAL A 36 -3.67 3.52 -3.25
CA VAL A 36 -4.25 2.24 -3.69
C VAL A 36 -5.35 1.86 -2.72
N PHE A 37 -6.30 1.07 -3.19
CA PHE A 37 -7.41 0.59 -2.39
C PHE A 37 -7.34 -0.92 -2.30
N THR A 38 -7.58 -1.44 -1.10
CA THR A 38 -7.75 -2.87 -0.87
C THR A 38 -9.15 -3.13 -0.37
N GLN A 39 -9.72 -4.28 -0.73
CA GLN A 39 -11.05 -4.66 -0.28
C GLN A 39 -10.97 -5.14 1.17
N PRO A 40 -11.49 -4.40 2.17
CA PRO A 40 -11.30 -4.74 3.58
C PRO A 40 -11.91 -6.09 3.96
N ARG A 41 -12.99 -6.50 3.27
CA ARG A 41 -13.67 -7.79 3.47
C ARG A 41 -12.80 -9.02 3.16
N LYS A 42 -11.64 -8.85 2.53
CA LYS A 42 -10.64 -9.93 2.38
C LYS A 42 -9.90 -10.24 3.69
N PHE A 43 -10.06 -9.41 4.71
CA PHE A 43 -9.44 -9.55 6.03
C PHE A 43 -10.53 -9.60 7.10
N LYS A 44 -10.35 -10.48 8.10
CA LYS A 44 -11.21 -10.46 9.30
C LYS A 44 -10.97 -9.15 10.08
N SER A 45 -11.99 -8.55 10.70
CA SER A 45 -11.77 -7.42 11.60
C SER A 45 -10.78 -7.79 12.71
N GLY A 46 -10.01 -6.80 13.15
CA GLY A 46 -8.90 -6.97 14.08
C GLY A 46 -7.59 -7.38 13.40
N THR A 47 -7.60 -7.75 12.12
CA THR A 47 -6.36 -8.09 11.40
C THR A 47 -5.49 -6.85 11.20
N THR A 48 -4.24 -6.92 11.65
CA THR A 48 -3.21 -5.95 11.26
C THR A 48 -2.59 -6.37 9.93
N ILE A 49 -2.62 -5.47 8.94
CA ILE A 49 -1.95 -5.60 7.67
C ILE A 49 -0.70 -4.70 7.64
N GLU A 50 0.28 -5.14 6.87
CA GLU A 50 1.48 -4.38 6.54
C GLU A 50 1.44 -3.99 5.07
N VAL A 51 1.85 -2.76 4.77
CA VAL A 51 1.84 -2.17 3.42
C VAL A 51 3.23 -1.67 3.08
N VAL A 52 3.68 -1.97 1.86
CA VAL A 52 4.94 -1.48 1.30
C VAL A 52 4.73 -0.95 -0.12
N ALA A 53 5.43 0.13 -0.44
CA ALA A 53 5.50 0.66 -1.79
C ALA A 53 6.87 0.31 -2.41
N ILE A 54 6.83 -0.12 -3.66
CA ILE A 54 7.97 -0.60 -4.42
C ILE A 54 8.11 0.26 -5.67
N ALA A 55 9.27 0.89 -5.82
CA ALA A 55 9.65 1.63 -7.01
C ALA A 55 10.73 0.86 -7.77
N LYS A 56 10.64 0.87 -9.10
CA LYS A 56 11.66 0.34 -10.00
C LYS A 56 12.06 1.45 -10.96
N ASN A 57 13.36 1.72 -11.10
CA ASN A 57 13.84 2.71 -12.06
C ASN A 57 14.07 2.08 -13.46
N ALA A 58 14.47 2.89 -14.43
CA ALA A 58 14.71 2.43 -15.80
C ALA A 58 15.87 1.44 -15.93
N ALA A 59 16.87 1.53 -15.04
CA ALA A 59 17.99 0.58 -14.96
C ALA A 59 17.58 -0.76 -14.28
N GLY A 60 16.38 -0.83 -13.72
CA GLY A 60 15.82 -2.01 -13.10
C GLY A 60 16.10 -2.14 -11.60
N GLU A 61 16.74 -1.15 -10.99
CA GLU A 61 17.00 -1.09 -9.56
C GLU A 61 15.70 -0.90 -8.77
N ILE A 62 15.60 -1.55 -7.62
CA ILE A 62 14.38 -1.58 -6.81
C ILE A 62 14.62 -0.84 -5.49
N ALA A 63 13.70 0.05 -5.15
CA ALA A 63 13.64 0.73 -3.86
C ALA A 63 12.34 0.39 -3.13
N TYR A 64 12.44 0.15 -1.82
CA TYR A 64 11.30 -0.13 -0.95
C TYR A 64 11.05 1.05 0.00
N SER A 65 9.78 1.37 0.23
CA SER A 65 9.41 2.29 1.30
C SER A 65 9.59 1.65 2.67
N LYS A 66 9.51 2.47 3.73
CA LYS A 66 9.22 1.96 5.08
C LYS A 66 7.90 1.18 5.06
N VAL A 67 7.84 0.07 5.80
CA VAL A 67 6.60 -0.69 6.00
C VAL A 67 5.67 0.11 6.90
N ARG A 68 4.40 0.22 6.50
CA ARG A 68 3.34 0.84 7.30
C ARG A 68 2.37 -0.23 7.78
N THR A 69 1.89 -0.12 9.02
CA THR A 69 0.90 -1.03 9.60
C THR A 69 -0.48 -0.37 9.62
N PHE A 70 -1.52 -1.16 9.40
CA PHE A 70 -2.90 -0.72 9.47
C PHE A 70 -3.78 -1.83 10.06
N LYS A 71 -4.66 -1.49 11.02
CA LYS A 71 -5.59 -2.44 11.62
C LYS A 71 -6.94 -2.35 10.90
N ILE A 72 -7.39 -3.47 10.34
CA ILE A 72 -8.71 -3.57 9.70
C ILE A 72 -9.78 -3.52 10.81
N THR A 73 -10.66 -2.53 10.75
CA THR A 73 -11.85 -2.40 11.61
C THR A 73 -13.04 -2.00 10.74
N TYR A 74 -14.22 -2.56 11.03
CA TYR A 74 -15.49 -2.22 10.39
C TYR A 74 -16.54 -1.94 11.46
#